data_AF-A0A8J7I7H7-F1
#
_entry.id   AF-A0A8J7I7H7-F1
#
_cell.length_a   1.000
_cell.length_b   1.000
_cell.length_c   1.000
_cell.angle_alpha   90.00
_cell.angle_beta   90.00
_cell.angle_gamma   90.00
#
_symmetry.space_group_name_H-M   'P 1'
#
loop_
_entity.id
_entity.type
_entity.pdbx_description
1 polymer ?
#
loop_
_entity_poly.entity_id
_entity_poly.type
_entity_poly.pdbx_seq_one_letter_code
_entity_poly.pdbx_strand_id
1 'polypeptide(L)'
;MEDFYRQGRQRFNILMEGNKAVGGRWNFDRQNRKPPKGKLTLPEALWFEPDSITQDVINFIKQSEAFKESQSYWLLEPFRWGVTRQQALQVLKFFVQTRLSAFGPYQDAMLTGEQTMWHAMLSPYLNLGLLHPLSVVQV
;
A
#
# COMPACT_ATOMS: atom_id res chain seq x y z
N MET A 1 -2.97 -10.87 18.73
CA MET A 1 -3.24 -9.73 17.83
C MET A 1 -4.71 -9.31 17.83
N GLU A 2 -5.67 -10.25 17.82
CA GLU A 2 -7.10 -9.92 17.78
C GLU A 2 -7.58 -9.00 18.92
N ASP A 3 -7.22 -9.28 20.17
CA ASP A 3 -7.65 -8.45 21.31
C ASP A 3 -7.11 -7.03 21.23
N PHE A 4 -5.83 -6.87 20.86
CA PHE A 4 -5.21 -5.57 20.62
C PHE A 4 -5.92 -4.80 19.50
N TYR A 5 -6.31 -5.47 18.43
CA TYR A 5 -7.08 -4.87 17.34
C TYR A 5 -8.47 -4.41 17.81
N ARG A 6 -9.19 -5.21 18.61
CA ARG A 6 -10.49 -4.82 19.18
C ARG A 6 -10.37 -3.60 20.09
N GLN A 7 -9.36 -3.59 20.96
CA GLN A 7 -9.06 -2.42 21.81
C GLN A 7 -8.72 -1.19 20.97
N GLY A 8 -7.94 -1.35 19.91
CA GLY A 8 -7.63 -0.27 18.96
C GLY A 8 -8.90 0.31 18.32
N ARG A 9 -9.80 -0.55 17.83
CA ARG A 9 -11.07 -0.12 17.24
C ARG A 9 -11.94 0.65 18.23
N GLN A 10 -12.04 0.18 19.46
CA GLN A 10 -12.79 0.88 20.51
C GLN A 10 -12.15 2.22 20.85
N ARG A 11 -10.83 2.23 21.10
CA ARG A 11 -10.06 3.44 21.46
C ARG A 11 -10.17 4.54 20.41
N PHE A 12 -10.09 4.17 19.13
CA PHE A 12 -10.11 5.12 18.01
C PHE A 12 -11.49 5.26 17.35
N ASN A 13 -12.52 4.60 17.90
CA ASN A 13 -13.88 4.57 17.37
C ASN A 13 -13.97 4.20 15.87
N ILE A 14 -13.21 3.18 15.44
CA ILE A 14 -13.12 2.77 14.02
C ILE A 14 -14.12 1.66 13.71
N LEU A 15 -15.04 1.95 12.78
CA LEU A 15 -16.14 1.07 12.35
C LEU A 15 -16.99 0.59 13.55
N MET A 16 -17.28 1.46 14.52
CA MET A 16 -18.04 1.12 15.72
C MET A 16 -19.43 1.76 15.71
N GLU A 17 -20.43 1.06 16.21
CA GLU A 17 -21.77 1.56 16.54
C GLU A 17 -21.92 1.50 18.08
N GLY A 18 -21.57 2.60 18.74
CA GLY A 18 -21.37 2.62 20.19
C GLY A 18 -20.31 1.60 20.62
N ASN A 19 -20.68 0.65 21.47
CA ASN A 19 -19.77 -0.39 21.95
C ASN A 19 -19.72 -1.66 21.07
N LYS A 20 -20.46 -1.69 19.96
CA LYS A 20 -20.55 -2.85 19.05
C LYS A 20 -19.79 -2.59 17.75
N ALA A 21 -19.19 -3.63 17.19
CA ALA A 21 -18.59 -3.55 15.86
C ALA A 21 -19.68 -3.41 14.79
N VAL A 22 -19.51 -2.48 13.84
CA VAL A 22 -20.34 -2.39 12.62
C VAL A 22 -20.40 -3.75 11.94
N GLY A 23 -21.60 -4.15 11.50
CA GLY A 23 -21.84 -5.45 10.87
C GLY A 23 -21.82 -6.65 11.84
N GLY A 24 -21.83 -6.40 13.16
CA GLY A 24 -22.00 -7.41 14.20
C GLY A 24 -20.82 -8.37 14.40
N ARG A 25 -19.71 -8.18 13.66
CA ARG A 25 -18.51 -9.01 13.74
C ARG A 25 -17.26 -8.14 13.81
N TRP A 26 -16.28 -8.60 14.58
CA TRP A 26 -14.99 -7.90 14.70
C TRP A 26 -14.09 -8.09 13.48
N ASN A 27 -14.17 -9.26 12.83
CA ASN A 27 -13.26 -9.66 11.77
C ASN A 27 -14.01 -10.39 10.63
N PHE A 28 -13.63 -10.08 9.39
CA PHE A 28 -14.15 -10.66 8.14
C PHE A 28 -13.08 -11.42 7.33
N ASP A 29 -11.89 -11.68 7.89
CA ASP A 29 -10.72 -12.30 7.25
C ASP A 29 -11.03 -13.59 6.47
N ARG A 30 -11.93 -14.43 6.97
CA ARG A 30 -12.35 -15.66 6.27
C ARG A 30 -12.95 -15.40 4.88
N GLN A 31 -13.44 -14.18 4.62
CA GLN A 31 -14.04 -13.78 3.34
C GLN A 31 -12.99 -13.24 2.34
N ASN A 32 -11.75 -13.02 2.80
CA ASN A 32 -10.68 -12.37 2.03
C ASN A 32 -9.78 -13.35 1.26
N ARG A 33 -10.25 -14.58 1.02
CA ARG A 33 -9.47 -15.70 0.49
C ARG A 33 -10.05 -16.25 -0.81
N LYS A 34 -10.70 -15.42 -1.63
CA LYS A 34 -11.28 -15.89 -2.89
C LYS A 34 -10.13 -16.16 -3.88
N PRO A 35 -10.12 -17.32 -4.56
CA PRO A 35 -9.14 -17.56 -5.61
C PRO A 35 -9.41 -16.62 -6.79
N PRO A 36 -8.36 -16.14 -7.49
CA PRO A 36 -8.52 -15.43 -8.76
C PRO A 36 -9.17 -16.37 -9.79
N LYS A 37 -10.25 -15.92 -10.44
CA LYS A 37 -10.98 -16.70 -11.45
C LYS A 37 -11.13 -15.90 -12.74
N GLY A 38 -10.85 -16.54 -13.87
CA GLY A 38 -10.97 -15.93 -15.19
C GLY A 38 -9.98 -14.79 -15.42
N LYS A 39 -10.24 -13.97 -16.44
CA LYS A 39 -9.44 -12.79 -16.74
C LYS A 39 -9.81 -11.68 -15.76
N LEU A 40 -8.91 -11.38 -14.82
CA LEU A 40 -9.06 -10.25 -13.90
C LEU A 40 -8.59 -8.96 -14.59
N THR A 41 -9.31 -7.86 -14.36
CA THR A 41 -8.85 -6.52 -14.75
C THR A 41 -8.20 -5.90 -13.53
N LEU A 42 -6.88 -5.78 -13.57
CA LEU A 42 -6.09 -5.27 -12.46
C LEU A 42 -5.76 -3.79 -12.71
N PRO A 43 -5.89 -2.94 -11.69
CA PRO A 43 -5.46 -1.56 -11.83
C PRO A 43 -3.93 -1.51 -11.87
N GLU A 44 -3.38 -0.69 -12.77
CA GLU A 44 -1.96 -0.35 -12.70
C GLU A 44 -1.66 0.41 -11.41
N ALA A 45 -0.43 0.33 -10.93
CA ALA A 45 0.00 1.13 -9.78
C ALA A 45 0.21 2.58 -10.21
N LEU A 46 -0.12 3.52 -9.31
CA LEU A 46 0.14 4.94 -9.56
C LEU A 46 1.62 5.21 -9.34
N TRP A 47 2.30 5.49 -10.45
CA TRP A 47 3.73 5.75 -10.52
C TRP A 47 4.01 7.22 -10.81
N PHE A 48 5.18 7.69 -10.37
CA PHE A 48 5.64 9.06 -10.59
C PHE A 48 6.98 9.05 -11.31
N GLU A 49 7.16 9.95 -12.26
CA GLU A 49 8.48 10.18 -12.85
C GLU A 49 9.37 10.92 -11.84
N PRO A 50 10.65 10.54 -11.69
CA PRO A 50 11.61 11.24 -10.84
C PRO A 50 11.70 12.72 -11.20
N ASP A 51 11.58 13.59 -10.20
CA ASP A 51 11.91 15.01 -10.38
C ASP A 51 13.42 15.24 -10.35
N SER A 52 13.87 16.48 -10.53
CA SER A 52 15.30 16.80 -10.58
C SER A 52 16.05 16.38 -9.32
N ILE A 53 15.45 16.57 -8.14
CA ILE A 53 16.06 16.19 -6.86
C ILE A 53 16.21 14.67 -6.80
N THR A 54 15.16 13.93 -7.16
CA THR A 54 15.17 12.47 -7.17
C THR A 54 16.18 11.94 -8.18
N GLN A 55 16.29 12.56 -9.35
CA GLN A 55 17.26 12.18 -10.38
C GLN A 55 18.71 12.43 -9.93
N ASP A 56 18.96 13.54 -9.23
CA ASP A 56 20.28 13.82 -8.64
C ASP A 56 20.66 12.77 -7.59
N VAL A 57 19.71 12.37 -6.74
CA VAL A 57 19.92 11.29 -5.75
C VAL A 57 20.16 9.95 -6.43
N ILE A 58 19.39 9.61 -7.48
CA ILE A 58 19.61 8.39 -8.27
C ILE A 58 21.04 8.39 -8.84
N ASN A 59 21.48 9.50 -9.45
CA ASN A 59 22.81 9.62 -10.02
C ASN A 59 23.90 9.51 -8.95
N PHE A 60 23.69 10.12 -7.78
CA PHE A 60 24.60 9.98 -6.64
C PHE A 60 24.73 8.52 -6.18
N ILE A 61 23.61 7.80 -6.03
CA ILE A 61 23.60 6.39 -5.63
C ILE A 61 24.27 5.52 -6.69
N LYS A 62 24.02 5.76 -7.98
CA LYS A 62 24.67 5.04 -9.10
C LYS A 62 26.19 5.06 -9.02
N GLN A 63 26.76 6.18 -8.56
CA GLN A 63 28.21 6.35 -8.45
C GLN A 63 28.80 5.73 -7.18
N SER A 64 27.98 5.39 -6.19
CA SER A 64 28.42 4.79 -4.93
C SER A 64 28.98 3.38 -5.13
N GLU A 65 30.04 3.04 -4.39
CA GLU A 65 30.65 1.71 -4.46
C GLU A 65 29.69 0.62 -3.98
N ALA A 66 28.93 0.90 -2.91
CA ALA A 66 27.92 -0.02 -2.39
C ALA A 66 26.85 -0.39 -3.43
N PHE A 67 26.46 0.53 -4.30
CA PHE A 67 25.55 0.19 -5.39
C PHE A 67 26.26 -0.63 -6.46
N LYS A 68 27.47 -0.26 -6.87
CA LYS A 68 28.26 -1.00 -7.88
C LYS A 68 28.50 -2.46 -7.49
N GLU A 69 28.80 -2.73 -6.22
CA GLU A 69 28.97 -4.08 -5.68
C GLU A 69 27.68 -4.90 -5.64
N SER A 70 26.52 -4.25 -5.69
CA SER A 70 25.22 -4.90 -5.46
C SER A 70 24.32 -4.96 -6.70
N GLN A 71 24.81 -4.54 -7.87
CA GLN A 71 24.07 -4.53 -9.15
C GLN A 71 23.62 -5.91 -9.63
N SER A 72 24.26 -6.98 -9.16
CA SER A 72 23.84 -8.36 -9.47
C SER A 72 22.55 -8.78 -8.78
N TYR A 73 22.12 -8.06 -7.74
CA TYR A 73 20.93 -8.38 -6.94
C TYR A 73 19.89 -7.26 -6.91
N TRP A 74 20.30 -6.00 -7.17
CA TRP A 74 19.42 -4.84 -7.08
C TRP A 74 19.41 -4.01 -8.35
N LEU A 75 18.21 -3.56 -8.71
CA LEU A 75 17.99 -2.58 -9.76
C LEU A 75 17.60 -1.25 -9.13
N LEU A 76 18.30 -0.20 -9.51
CA LEU A 76 17.94 1.17 -9.10
C LEU A 76 16.89 1.77 -10.03
N GLU A 77 16.86 1.36 -11.30
CA GLU A 77 15.95 1.89 -12.31
C GLU A 77 15.09 0.80 -12.95
N PRO A 78 13.81 1.11 -13.23
CA PRO A 78 13.14 2.40 -13.02
C PRO A 78 12.74 2.63 -11.54
N PHE A 79 13.04 3.82 -10.99
CA PHE A 79 12.52 4.26 -9.70
C PHE A 79 11.29 5.14 -9.91
N ARG A 80 10.15 4.77 -9.33
CA ARG A 80 8.85 5.44 -9.60
C ARG A 80 7.96 5.68 -8.37
N TRP A 81 8.49 5.45 -7.17
CA TRP A 81 7.78 5.70 -5.92
C TRP A 81 7.61 7.20 -5.67
N GLY A 82 6.50 7.59 -5.02
CA GLY A 82 6.30 8.97 -4.59
C GLY A 82 7.32 9.37 -3.51
N VAL A 83 7.90 10.56 -3.63
CA VAL A 83 8.90 11.08 -2.69
C VAL A 83 8.37 12.25 -1.87
N THR A 84 7.14 12.70 -2.15
CA THR A 84 6.49 13.80 -1.45
C THR A 84 5.19 13.37 -0.76
N ARG A 85 4.78 14.13 0.26
CA ARG A 85 3.47 13.93 0.92
C ARG A 85 2.30 14.04 -0.06
N GLN A 86 2.38 14.96 -1.02
CA GLN A 86 1.32 15.16 -2.02
C GLN A 86 1.16 13.91 -2.90
N GLN A 87 2.25 13.33 -3.38
CA GLN A 87 2.23 12.07 -4.15
C GLN A 87 1.70 10.92 -3.31
N ALA A 88 2.11 10.80 -2.04
CA ALA A 88 1.59 9.79 -1.14
C ALA A 88 0.06 9.89 -0.94
N LEU A 89 -0.49 11.10 -0.82
CA LEU A 89 -1.93 11.34 -0.77
C LEU A 89 -2.64 10.98 -2.08
N GLN A 90 -2.00 11.18 -3.24
CA GLN A 90 -2.52 10.74 -4.53
C GLN A 90 -2.60 9.21 -4.60
N VAL A 91 -1.58 8.48 -4.11
CA VAL A 91 -1.62 7.01 -4.06
C VAL A 91 -2.72 6.53 -3.11
N LEU A 92 -2.89 7.16 -1.94
CA LEU A 92 -3.98 6.84 -1.02
C LEU A 92 -5.35 7.03 -1.67
N LYS A 93 -5.58 8.18 -2.32
CA LYS A 93 -6.83 8.46 -3.04
C LYS A 93 -7.07 7.43 -4.15
N PHE A 94 -6.04 7.10 -4.92
CA PHE A 94 -6.12 6.09 -5.96
C PHE A 94 -6.45 4.70 -5.41
N PHE A 95 -5.86 4.31 -4.27
CA PHE A 95 -6.20 3.06 -3.60
C PHE A 95 -7.67 3.02 -3.20
N VAL A 96 -8.17 4.05 -2.52
CA VAL A 96 -9.58 4.10 -2.07
C VAL A 96 -10.54 4.05 -3.24
N GLN A 97 -10.26 4.78 -4.33
CA GLN A 97 -11.14 4.87 -5.48
C GLN A 97 -11.11 3.64 -6.39
N THR A 98 -9.94 3.00 -6.54
CA THR A 98 -9.72 2.01 -7.61
C THR A 98 -9.45 0.60 -7.09
N ARG A 99 -8.92 0.46 -5.86
CA ARG A 99 -8.39 -0.81 -5.35
C ARG A 99 -9.12 -1.37 -4.13
N LEU A 100 -9.58 -0.50 -3.25
CA LEU A 100 -10.12 -0.89 -1.94
C LEU A 100 -11.30 -1.87 -2.05
N SER A 101 -12.19 -1.69 -3.03
CA SER A 101 -13.36 -2.54 -3.23
C SER A 101 -13.03 -4.01 -3.50
N ALA A 102 -11.87 -4.28 -4.12
CA ALA A 102 -11.41 -5.63 -4.43
C ALA A 102 -10.24 -6.11 -3.55
N PHE A 103 -9.74 -5.25 -2.64
CA PHE A 103 -8.63 -5.59 -1.73
C PHE A 103 -8.93 -6.83 -0.89
N GLY A 104 -10.06 -6.84 -0.20
CA GLY A 104 -10.44 -7.95 0.69
C GLY A 104 -10.51 -9.29 -0.05
N PRO A 105 -11.41 -9.45 -1.03
CA PRO A 105 -11.59 -10.73 -1.73
C PRO A 105 -10.30 -11.40 -2.24
N TYR A 106 -9.32 -10.61 -2.67
CA TYR A 106 -8.09 -11.09 -3.30
C TYR A 106 -6.83 -10.83 -2.46
N GLN A 107 -6.97 -10.59 -1.16
CA GLN A 107 -5.88 -10.22 -0.27
C GLN A 107 -4.73 -11.24 -0.27
N ASP A 108 -5.07 -12.54 -0.34
CA ASP A 108 -4.12 -13.66 -0.33
C ASP A 108 -3.80 -14.18 -1.74
N ALA A 109 -4.35 -13.57 -2.80
CA ALA A 109 -4.17 -14.04 -4.16
C ALA A 109 -2.81 -13.62 -4.73
N MET A 110 -2.14 -14.55 -5.41
CA MET A 110 -0.95 -14.29 -6.21
C MET A 110 -1.24 -14.63 -7.68
N LEU A 111 -0.80 -13.77 -8.60
CA LEU A 111 -0.94 -13.99 -10.04
C LEU A 111 0.39 -13.72 -10.73
N THR A 112 0.84 -14.66 -11.57
CA THR A 112 2.10 -14.54 -12.30
C THR A 112 2.09 -13.28 -13.18
N GLY A 113 3.15 -12.49 -13.11
CA GLY A 113 3.29 -11.24 -13.86
C GLY A 113 2.70 -10.02 -13.16
N GLU A 114 1.96 -10.21 -12.06
CA GLU A 114 1.27 -9.13 -11.36
C GLU A 114 1.91 -8.88 -10.00
N GLN A 115 2.52 -7.70 -9.85
CA GLN A 115 3.33 -7.38 -8.67
C GLN A 115 2.52 -6.75 -7.54
N THR A 116 1.42 -6.05 -7.86
CA THR A 116 0.74 -5.17 -6.89
C THR A 116 -0.71 -5.55 -6.63
N MET A 117 -1.34 -6.31 -7.53
CA MET A 117 -2.76 -6.71 -7.44
C MET A 117 -3.65 -5.53 -7.03
N TRP A 118 -4.39 -5.65 -5.93
CA TRP A 118 -5.19 -4.57 -5.34
C TRP A 118 -4.59 -4.01 -4.05
N HIS A 119 -3.32 -4.30 -3.75
CA HIS A 119 -2.66 -3.75 -2.57
C HIS A 119 -2.54 -2.24 -2.65
N ALA A 120 -2.57 -1.60 -1.48
CA ALA A 120 -2.60 -0.15 -1.34
C ALA A 120 -1.30 0.56 -1.75
N MET A 121 -0.17 -0.15 -1.73
CA MET A 121 1.15 0.42 -2.03
C MET A 121 1.52 1.61 -1.11
N LEU A 122 1.05 1.60 0.14
CA LEU A 122 1.22 2.73 1.09
C LEU A 122 2.32 2.53 2.14
N SER A 123 2.89 1.32 2.26
CA SER A 123 3.82 1.01 3.35
C SER A 123 5.06 1.92 3.38
N PRO A 124 5.71 2.28 2.26
CA PRO A 124 6.86 3.19 2.34
C PRO A 124 6.44 4.58 2.84
N TYR A 125 5.29 5.07 2.39
CA TYR A 125 4.80 6.39 2.77
C TYR A 125 4.38 6.47 4.24
N LEU A 126 3.82 5.38 4.79
CA LEU A 126 3.51 5.27 6.22
C LEU A 126 4.79 5.23 7.06
N ASN A 127 5.76 4.41 6.65
CA ASN A 127 6.97 4.16 7.43
C ASN A 127 7.95 5.34 7.39
N LEU A 128 7.94 6.14 6.31
CA LEU A 128 8.73 7.37 6.18
C LEU A 128 8.00 8.61 6.72
N GLY A 129 6.76 8.47 7.24
CA GLY A 129 5.99 9.57 7.82
C GLY A 129 5.34 10.52 6.81
N LEU A 130 5.36 10.20 5.52
CA LEU A 130 4.63 10.95 4.49
C LEU A 130 3.12 10.84 4.68
N LEU A 131 2.64 9.71 5.22
CA LEU A 131 1.26 9.49 5.64
C LEU A 131 1.17 9.17 7.12
N HIS A 132 0.14 9.71 7.77
CA HIS A 132 -0.19 9.36 9.15
C HIS A 132 -1.17 8.18 9.17
N PRO A 133 -0.93 7.09 9.93
CA PRO A 133 -1.76 5.88 9.89
C PRO A 133 -3.25 6.14 10.15
N LEU A 134 -3.57 6.96 11.15
CA LEU A 134 -4.97 7.23 11.50
C LEU A 134 -5.69 8.00 10.38
N SER A 135 -4.99 8.88 9.67
CA SER A 135 -5.57 9.60 8.53
C SER A 135 -5.89 8.64 7.39
N VAL A 136 -5.05 7.64 7.13
CA VAL A 136 -5.32 6.62 6.10
C VAL A 136 -6.59 5.82 6.41
N VAL A 137 -6.86 5.53 7.68
CA VAL A 137 -8.04 4.75 8.11
C VAL A 137 -9.33 5.58 8.01
N GLN A 138 -9.25 6.90 8.03
CA GLN A 138 -10.40 7.82 8.11
C GLN A 138 -10.84 8.42 6.76
N VAL A 139 -10.11 8.12 5.68
CA VAL A 139 -10.43 8.61 4.32
C VAL A 139 -11.62 7.86 3.71
#